data_AF-A0A2Y9CAP8-F1
#
_entry.id   AF-A0A2Y9CAP8-F1
#
_cell.length_a   1.000
_cell.length_b   1.000
_cell.length_c   1.000
_cell.angle_alpha   90.00
_cell.angle_beta   90.00
_cell.angle_gamma   90.00
#
_symmetry.space_group_name_H-M   'P 1'
#
loop_
_entity.id
_entity.type
_entity.pdbx_description
1 polymer ?
#
loop_
_entity_poly.entity_id
_entity_poly.type
_entity_poly.pdbx_seq_one_letter_code
_entity_poly.pdbx_strand_id
1 'polypeptide(L)'
;MKYLENKAIGFYFSILGAVLALAGIIVYRQAKNTEPLIMTLLAAVVLLQAAAVVFLAFVRGRKAVNLVIMADAVLVAAALVLSFRTQVDALGYVVSGLYGFETVKSYVFSAVFMLISLIMYWIASYHGFEKEAM
;
A
#
# COMPACT_ATOMS: atom_id res chain seq x y z
N MET A 1 -5.65 17.25 22.88
CA MET A 1 -5.31 16.41 21.70
C MET A 1 -5.77 17.07 20.40
N LYS A 2 -5.31 18.31 20.12
CA LYS A 2 -5.81 19.17 19.02
C LYS A 2 -5.31 18.81 17.61
N TYR A 3 -4.45 17.78 17.48
CA TYR A 3 -3.80 17.39 16.23
C TYR A 3 -4.68 16.50 15.34
N LEU A 4 -5.43 15.58 15.94
CA LEU A 4 -6.29 14.63 15.23
C LEU A 4 -7.66 15.21 14.88
N GLU A 5 -8.16 16.19 15.65
CA GLU A 5 -9.50 16.77 15.48
C GLU A 5 -9.74 17.42 14.10
N ASN A 6 -8.65 17.87 13.45
CA ASN A 6 -8.68 18.55 12.15
C ASN A 6 -8.35 17.62 10.95
N LYS A 7 -8.11 16.33 11.18
CA LYS A 7 -7.78 15.39 10.10
C LYS A 7 -9.05 14.90 9.39
N ALA A 8 -8.97 14.83 8.07
CA ALA A 8 -10.04 14.28 7.24
C ALA A 8 -10.03 12.76 7.31
N ILE A 9 -11.14 12.13 6.90
CA ILE A 9 -11.23 10.66 6.89
C ILE A 9 -10.15 10.04 5.99
N GLY A 10 -9.72 10.75 4.94
CA GLY A 10 -8.65 10.31 4.04
C GLY A 10 -7.29 10.14 4.72
N PHE A 11 -6.98 10.90 5.78
CA PHE A 11 -5.77 10.69 6.59
C PHE A 11 -5.75 9.33 7.29
N TYR A 12 -6.89 8.89 7.81
CA TYR A 12 -6.98 7.59 8.47
C TYR A 12 -6.90 6.45 7.47
N PHE A 13 -7.58 6.59 6.32
CA PHE A 13 -7.50 5.62 5.23
C PHE A 13 -6.09 5.50 4.65
N SER A 14 -5.34 6.60 4.48
CA SER A 14 -3.97 6.52 3.99
C SER A 14 -3.02 5.84 4.99
N ILE A 15 -3.23 6.04 6.30
CA ILE A 15 -2.47 5.31 7.33
C ILE A 15 -2.77 3.81 7.27
N LEU A 16 -4.06 3.45 7.15
CA LEU A 16 -4.45 2.04 6.97
C LEU A 16 -3.83 1.46 5.70
N GLY A 17 -3.82 2.23 4.60
CA GLY A 17 -3.14 1.88 3.36
C GLY A 17 -1.66 1.55 3.57
N ALA A 18 -0.92 2.38 4.29
CA ALA A 18 0.49 2.14 4.59
C ALA A 18 0.72 0.94 5.52
N VAL A 19 -0.14 0.74 6.53
CA VAL A 19 -0.06 -0.44 7.41
C VAL A 19 -0.28 -1.73 6.61
N LEU A 20 -1.25 -1.72 5.69
CA LEU A 20 -1.49 -2.84 4.79
C LEU A 20 -0.32 -3.06 3.81
N ALA A 21 0.30 -2.00 3.30
CA ALA A 21 1.50 -2.11 2.48
C ALA A 21 2.66 -2.75 3.26
N LEU A 22 2.85 -2.36 4.53
CA LEU A 22 3.85 -2.96 5.42
C LEU A 22 3.56 -4.44 5.69
N ALA A 23 2.31 -4.80 5.98
CA ALA A 23 1.88 -6.20 6.10
C ALA A 23 2.14 -6.98 4.79
N GLY A 24 1.84 -6.34 3.65
CA GLY A 24 2.14 -6.84 2.31
C GLY A 24 3.62 -7.20 2.14
N ILE A 25 4.55 -6.37 2.61
CA ILE A 25 6.00 -6.66 2.61
C ILE A 25 6.33 -7.89 3.45
N ILE A 26 5.85 -7.92 4.71
CA ILE A 26 6.17 -8.99 5.67
C ILE A 26 5.74 -10.36 5.11
N VAL A 27 4.57 -10.39 4.48
CA VAL A 27 4.04 -11.63 3.89
C VAL A 27 4.68 -11.92 2.53
N TYR A 28 4.92 -10.92 1.69
CA TYR A 28 5.56 -11.11 0.37
C TYR A 28 6.95 -11.73 0.50
N ARG A 29 7.72 -11.37 1.53
CA ARG A 29 9.04 -11.93 1.81
C ARG A 29 9.08 -13.46 1.94
N GLN A 30 7.93 -14.07 2.23
CA GLN A 30 7.79 -15.52 2.37
C GLN A 30 7.29 -16.19 1.08
N ALA A 31 7.07 -15.44 0.00
CA ALA A 31 6.70 -15.98 -1.29
C ALA A 31 7.89 -16.69 -1.95
N LYS A 32 7.58 -17.68 -2.81
CA LYS A 32 8.60 -18.50 -3.48
C LYS A 32 9.55 -17.66 -4.35
N ASN A 33 9.00 -16.75 -5.15
CA ASN A 33 9.76 -15.90 -6.07
C ASN A 33 9.69 -14.42 -5.66
N THR A 34 10.48 -14.03 -4.66
CA THR A 34 10.52 -12.63 -4.21
C THR A 34 11.33 -11.76 -5.16
N GLU A 35 10.74 -10.67 -5.63
CA GLU A 35 11.47 -9.63 -6.35
C GLU A 35 11.80 -8.44 -5.44
N PRO A 36 13.08 -8.00 -5.41
CA PRO A 36 13.48 -6.82 -4.66
C PRO A 36 12.70 -5.56 -5.05
N LEU A 37 12.38 -5.40 -6.33
CA LEU A 37 11.64 -4.25 -6.84
C LEU A 37 10.28 -4.09 -6.14
N ILE A 38 9.51 -5.16 -5.98
CA ILE A 38 8.20 -5.13 -5.32
C ILE A 38 8.33 -4.69 -3.86
N MET A 39 9.33 -5.22 -3.15
CA MET A 39 9.59 -4.82 -1.77
C MET A 39 10.01 -3.35 -1.67
N THR A 40 10.81 -2.86 -2.61
CA THR A 40 11.22 -1.45 -2.63
C THR A 40 10.06 -0.49 -2.91
N LEU A 41 9.14 -0.86 -3.81
CA LEU A 41 7.95 -0.07 -4.09
C LEU A 41 7.03 0.03 -2.87
N LEU A 42 6.76 -1.10 -2.20
CA LEU A 42 5.97 -1.10 -0.96
C LEU A 42 6.69 -0.38 0.19
N ALA A 43 8.01 -0.49 0.29
CA ALA A 43 8.78 0.23 1.30
C ALA A 43 8.74 1.75 1.04
N ALA A 44 8.80 2.18 -0.23
CA ALA A 44 8.66 3.57 -0.61
C ALA A 44 7.31 4.14 -0.18
N VAL A 45 6.21 3.39 -0.36
CA VAL A 45 4.86 3.76 0.12
C VAL A 45 4.86 4.02 1.63
N VAL A 46 5.41 3.09 2.42
CA VAL A 46 5.46 3.23 3.89
C VAL A 46 6.28 4.45 4.30
N LEU A 47 7.43 4.67 3.65
CA LEU A 47 8.32 5.80 3.95
C LEU A 47 7.72 7.14 3.53
N LEU A 48 7.09 7.22 2.36
CA LEU A 48 6.42 8.42 1.86
C LEU A 48 5.24 8.78 2.76
N GLN A 49 4.40 7.81 3.14
CA GLN A 49 3.30 8.05 4.06
C GLN A 49 3.80 8.50 5.44
N ALA A 50 4.86 7.89 5.98
CA ALA A 50 5.46 8.32 7.24
C ALA A 50 6.00 9.76 7.15
N ALA A 51 6.72 10.09 6.08
CA ALA A 51 7.22 11.44 5.82
C ALA A 51 6.07 12.45 5.70
N ALA A 52 4.97 12.10 5.04
CA ALA A 52 3.78 12.94 4.93
C ALA A 52 3.14 13.23 6.29
N VAL A 53 3.00 12.20 7.14
CA VAL A 53 2.46 12.35 8.51
C VAL A 53 3.34 13.26 9.35
N VAL A 54 4.66 13.10 9.28
CA VAL A 54 5.62 13.97 9.98
C VAL A 54 5.53 15.40 9.45
N PHE A 55 5.51 15.58 8.13
CA PHE A 55 5.46 16.92 7.52
C PHE A 55 4.17 17.67 7.86
N LEU A 56 3.02 16.97 7.93
CA LEU A 56 1.74 17.52 8.39
C LEU A 56 1.76 17.98 9.85
N ALA A 57 2.68 17.47 10.67
CA ALA A 57 2.86 17.95 12.04
C ALA A 57 3.52 19.33 12.09
N PHE A 58 4.34 19.67 11.09
CA PHE A 58 5.10 20.92 11.03
C PHE A 58 4.50 21.97 10.10
N VAL A 59 3.78 21.54 9.05
CA VAL A 59 3.28 22.44 7.99
C VAL A 59 1.84 22.06 7.61
N ARG A 60 0.86 22.87 8.01
CA ARG A 60 -0.56 22.71 7.68
C ARG A 60 -0.89 23.21 6.26
N GLY A 61 -1.90 22.62 5.62
CA GLY A 61 -2.59 23.22 4.48
C GLY A 61 -1.92 23.15 3.09
N ARG A 62 -0.88 22.33 2.87
CA ARG A 62 -0.29 22.21 1.50
C ARG A 62 -0.96 21.12 0.67
N LYS A 63 -1.51 21.51 -0.48
CA LYS A 63 -1.94 20.60 -1.58
C LYS A 63 -0.86 19.59 -1.96
N ALA A 64 0.42 19.94 -1.79
CA ALA A 64 1.56 19.07 -2.05
C ALA A 64 1.55 17.79 -1.19
N VAL A 65 1.02 17.83 0.04
CA VAL A 65 0.95 16.62 0.88
C VAL A 65 -0.10 15.66 0.31
N ASN A 66 -1.24 16.15 -0.18
CA ASN A 66 -2.26 15.29 -0.80
C ASN A 66 -1.74 14.52 -2.03
N LEU A 67 -0.68 15.00 -2.71
CA LEU A 67 -0.03 14.26 -3.79
C LEU A 67 0.61 12.95 -3.32
N VAL A 68 0.94 12.83 -2.02
CA VAL A 68 1.48 11.59 -1.45
C VAL A 68 0.46 10.47 -1.56
N ILE A 69 -0.83 10.73 -1.34
CA ILE A 69 -1.88 9.72 -1.49
C ILE A 69 -1.92 9.19 -2.93
N MET A 70 -1.80 10.08 -3.90
CA MET A 70 -1.75 9.70 -5.32
C MET A 70 -0.47 8.91 -5.64
N ALA A 71 0.69 9.37 -5.17
CA ALA A 71 1.96 8.69 -5.38
C ALA A 71 1.94 7.28 -4.77
N ASP A 72 1.46 7.14 -3.54
CA ASP A 72 1.32 5.86 -2.86
C ASP A 72 0.38 4.92 -3.61
N ALA A 73 -0.77 5.41 -4.09
CA ALA A 73 -1.68 4.62 -4.92
C ALA A 73 -1.00 4.06 -6.18
N VAL A 74 -0.22 4.91 -6.87
CA VAL A 74 0.53 4.50 -8.07
C VAL A 74 1.60 3.45 -7.74
N LEU A 75 2.34 3.66 -6.65
CA LEU A 75 3.40 2.72 -6.22
C LEU A 75 2.83 1.36 -5.79
N VAL A 76 1.72 1.35 -5.03
CA VAL A 76 1.04 0.11 -4.65
C VAL A 76 0.47 -0.60 -5.88
N ALA A 77 -0.15 0.13 -6.81
CA ALA A 77 -0.65 -0.45 -8.06
C ALA A 77 0.48 -1.06 -8.89
N ALA A 78 1.60 -0.35 -9.04
CA ALA A 78 2.78 -0.86 -9.73
C ALA A 78 3.34 -2.11 -9.06
N ALA A 79 3.47 -2.10 -7.72
CA ALA A 79 3.91 -3.27 -6.95
C ALA A 79 2.98 -4.47 -7.17
N LEU A 80 1.66 -4.25 -7.10
CA LEU A 80 0.67 -5.31 -7.31
C LEU A 80 0.79 -5.91 -8.72
N VAL A 81 0.75 -5.08 -9.76
CA VAL A 81 0.80 -5.54 -11.16
C VAL A 81 2.11 -6.26 -11.46
N LEU A 82 3.25 -5.66 -11.09
CA LEU A 82 4.56 -6.25 -11.37
C LEU A 82 4.78 -7.56 -10.59
N SER A 83 4.19 -7.70 -9.40
CA SER A 83 4.34 -8.91 -8.59
C SER A 83 3.78 -10.18 -9.26
N PHE A 84 2.79 -10.05 -10.16
CA PHE A 84 2.24 -11.20 -10.88
C PHE A 84 3.24 -11.81 -11.86
N ARG A 85 4.15 -11.01 -12.41
CA ARG A 85 5.10 -11.45 -13.45
C ARG A 85 5.95 -12.62 -12.98
N THR A 86 6.38 -12.62 -11.71
CA THR A 86 7.23 -13.69 -11.15
C THR A 86 6.47 -14.82 -10.50
N GLN A 87 5.15 -14.69 -10.38
CA GLN A 87 4.31 -15.63 -9.66
C GLN A 87 3.35 -16.38 -10.59
N VAL A 88 3.21 -15.95 -11.86
CA VAL A 88 2.29 -16.54 -12.82
C VAL A 88 2.52 -18.03 -13.04
N ASP A 89 3.77 -18.48 -13.10
CA ASP A 89 4.11 -19.90 -13.26
C ASP A 89 3.71 -20.70 -12.02
N ALA A 90 4.05 -20.19 -10.83
CA ALA A 90 3.71 -20.84 -9.57
C ALA A 90 2.19 -20.96 -9.39
N LEU A 91 1.44 -19.92 -9.78
CA LEU A 91 -0.02 -19.95 -9.81
C LEU A 91 -0.55 -20.97 -10.82
N GLY A 92 0.01 -21.01 -12.04
CA GLY A 92 -0.35 -21.97 -13.07
C GLY A 92 -0.16 -23.42 -12.61
N TYR A 93 0.96 -23.72 -11.94
CA TYR A 93 1.23 -25.04 -11.39
C TYR A 93 0.30 -25.43 -10.24
N VAL A 94 -0.20 -24.46 -9.46
CA VAL A 94 -1.24 -24.75 -8.44
C VAL A 94 -2.57 -25.08 -9.11
N VAL A 95 -2.96 -24.33 -10.14
CA VAL A 95 -4.20 -24.59 -10.89
C VAL A 95 -4.16 -25.95 -11.61
N SER A 96 -3.01 -26.35 -12.12
CA SER A 96 -2.84 -27.66 -12.77
C SER A 96 -2.75 -28.84 -11.78
N GLY A 97 -2.77 -28.58 -10.46
CA GLY A 97 -2.60 -29.60 -9.42
C GLY A 97 -1.16 -30.10 -9.22
N LEU A 98 -0.17 -29.45 -9.86
CA LEU A 98 1.24 -29.83 -9.74
C LEU A 98 1.85 -29.34 -8.42
N TYR A 99 1.41 -28.16 -7.95
CA TYR A 99 1.79 -27.59 -6.65
C TYR A 99 0.58 -27.47 -5.72
N GLY A 100 0.81 -27.63 -4.41
CA GLY A 100 -0.18 -27.32 -3.39
C GLY A 100 -0.30 -25.81 -3.14
N PHE A 101 -1.46 -25.38 -2.65
CA PHE A 101 -1.76 -23.97 -2.32
C PHE A 101 -0.73 -23.33 -1.37
N GLU A 102 -0.15 -24.11 -0.46
CA GLU A 102 0.91 -23.64 0.46
C GLU A 102 2.09 -22.99 -0.28
N THR A 103 2.32 -23.35 -1.55
CA THR A 103 3.40 -22.79 -2.39
C THR A 103 3.16 -21.33 -2.78
N VAL A 104 1.89 -20.92 -2.92
CA VAL A 104 1.50 -19.57 -3.39
C VAL A 104 0.78 -18.76 -2.31
N LYS A 105 0.40 -19.38 -1.20
CA LYS A 105 -0.37 -18.79 -0.10
C LYS A 105 0.15 -17.43 0.36
N SER A 106 1.45 -17.32 0.64
CA SER A 106 2.07 -16.06 1.06
C SER A 106 1.94 -14.98 -0.03
N TYR A 107 2.13 -15.34 -1.29
CA TYR A 107 1.93 -14.40 -2.38
C TYR A 107 0.47 -13.93 -2.47
N VAL A 108 -0.49 -14.85 -2.41
CA VAL A 108 -1.93 -14.53 -2.47
C VAL A 108 -2.33 -13.58 -1.33
N PHE A 109 -1.92 -13.86 -0.09
CA PHE A 109 -2.22 -12.96 1.03
C PHE A 109 -1.56 -11.59 0.87
N SER A 110 -0.32 -11.55 0.39
CA SER A 110 0.35 -10.28 0.11
C SER A 110 -0.37 -9.47 -0.98
N ALA A 111 -0.78 -10.12 -2.07
CA ALA A 111 -1.54 -9.49 -3.15
C ALA A 111 -2.89 -8.95 -2.65
N VAL A 112 -3.57 -9.65 -1.74
CA VAL A 112 -4.79 -9.17 -1.08
C VAL A 112 -4.49 -7.91 -0.24
N PHE A 113 -3.41 -7.90 0.54
CA PHE A 113 -3.04 -6.69 1.30
C PHE A 113 -2.70 -5.51 0.40
N MET A 114 -1.96 -5.74 -0.69
CA MET A 114 -1.68 -4.71 -1.69
C MET A 114 -2.96 -4.17 -2.34
N LEU A 115 -3.90 -5.04 -2.69
CA LEU A 115 -5.19 -4.64 -3.27
C LEU A 115 -6.03 -3.81 -2.29
N ILE A 116 -6.14 -4.23 -1.04
CA ILE A 116 -6.88 -3.48 -0.03
C ILE A 116 -6.17 -2.14 0.22
N SER A 117 -4.83 -2.13 0.30
CA SER A 117 -4.03 -0.90 0.42
C SER A 117 -4.35 0.09 -0.71
N LEU A 118 -4.38 -0.38 -1.96
CA LEU A 118 -4.75 0.42 -3.12
C LEU A 118 -6.16 1.01 -2.98
N ILE A 119 -7.14 0.22 -2.54
CA ILE A 119 -8.51 0.70 -2.31
C ILE A 119 -8.53 1.77 -1.20
N MET A 120 -7.76 1.60 -0.13
CA MET A 120 -7.67 2.60 0.95
C MET A 120 -7.11 3.93 0.41
N TYR A 121 -6.03 3.89 -0.38
CA TYR A 121 -5.45 5.08 -0.98
C TYR A 121 -6.39 5.73 -2.01
N TRP A 122 -7.13 4.93 -2.77
CA TRP A 122 -8.14 5.45 -3.69
C TRP A 122 -9.26 6.20 -2.95
N ILE A 123 -9.80 5.64 -1.87
CA ILE A 123 -10.81 6.31 -1.02
C ILE A 123 -10.22 7.59 -0.39
N ALA A 124 -8.98 7.51 0.11
CA ALA A 124 -8.30 8.64 0.71
C ALA A 124 -8.11 9.80 -0.27
N SER A 125 -7.91 9.51 -1.57
CA SER A 125 -7.68 10.53 -2.60
C SER A 125 -8.83 11.52 -2.76
N TYR A 126 -10.07 11.08 -2.51
CA TYR A 126 -11.26 11.93 -2.58
C TYR A 126 -11.45 12.83 -1.35
N HIS A 127 -10.79 12.51 -0.24
CA HIS A 127 -11.03 13.18 1.05
C HIS A 127 -9.83 13.98 1.55
N GLY A 128 -8.62 13.73 1.02
CA GLY A 128 -7.39 14.41 1.43
C GLY A 128 -7.01 14.18 2.90
N PHE A 129 -6.02 14.94 3.37
CA PHE A 129 -5.46 14.79 4.71
C PHE A 129 -6.10 15.65 5.80
N GLU A 130 -6.65 16.81 5.46
CA GLU A 130 -7.21 17.77 6.41
C GLU A 130 -8.65 18.09 6.00
N LYS A 131 -9.52 18.35 6.98
CA LYS A 131 -10.89 18.82 6.68
C LYS A 131 -10.77 20.14 5.94
N GLU A 132 -11.48 20.30 4.82
CA GLU A 132 -11.57 21.59 4.15
C GLU A 132 -12.12 22.61 5.13
N ALA A 133 -11.43 23.75 5.30
CA ALA A 133 -11.95 24.85 6.08
C ALA A 133 -13.15 25.42 5.31
N MET A 134 -14.36 25.21 5.83
CA MET A 134 -15.55 25.96 5.42
C MET A 134 -15.42 27.42 5.83
#